data_AF-A0AAW2L866-F1
#
_entry.id   AF-A0AAW2L866-F1
#
_cell.length_a   1.000
_cell.length_b   1.000
_cell.length_c   1.000
_cell.angle_alpha   90.00
_cell.angle_beta   90.00
_cell.angle_gamma   90.00
#
_symmetry.space_group_name_H-M   'P 1'
#
loop_
_entity.id
_entity.type
_entity.pdbx_description
1 polymer ?
#
loop_
_entity_poly.entity_id
_entity_poly.type
_entity_poly.pdbx_seq_one_letter_code
_entity_poly.pdbx_strand_id
1 'polypeptide(L)'
;MRRPQGKGLELAKKHIISCLCELDSMLKSAEFLRDHCACGTLEDGVEDKTTASGCQPIGFDSTLNSRSAAPTPPRAIKLLSWTKAVNYFQKLLHDLDIICSYSLDPVFEGALRFVVDFQKFQPDLVARAYIQLLLVQEGKLYGREPLFAVICRAALLPEGAKNHDVQKNETVGQLGQVKFQIPSRS
;
A
#
# COMPACT_ATOMS: atom_id res chain seq x y z
N MET A 1 6.72 -17.11 24.74
CA MET A 1 6.07 -15.78 24.83
C MET A 1 5.42 -15.43 23.50
N ARG A 2 4.08 -15.43 23.40
CA ARG A 2 3.37 -14.93 22.21
C ARG A 2 3.56 -13.40 22.16
N ARG A 3 4.19 -12.86 21.11
CA ARG A 3 4.24 -11.41 20.88
C ARG A 3 2.79 -10.90 20.75
N PRO A 4 2.41 -9.76 21.38
CA PRO A 4 1.08 -9.19 21.25
C PRO A 4 0.90 -8.58 19.85
N GLN A 5 0.71 -9.43 18.84
CA GLN A 5 0.31 -9.01 17.50
C GLN A 5 -1.11 -8.44 17.57
N GLY A 6 -1.26 -7.16 17.20
CA GLY A 6 -2.54 -6.44 17.23
C GLY A 6 -2.41 -5.01 17.73
N LYS A 7 -1.58 -4.76 18.76
CA LYS A 7 -1.38 -3.39 19.30
C LYS A 7 -0.88 -2.40 18.25
N GLY A 8 -0.02 -2.86 17.34
CA GLY A 8 0.51 -2.04 16.25
C GLY A 8 -0.54 -1.68 15.19
N LEU A 9 -1.41 -2.63 14.81
CA LEU A 9 -2.49 -2.37 13.85
C LEU A 9 -3.54 -1.44 14.46
N GLU A 10 -3.92 -1.66 15.73
CA GLU A 10 -4.85 -0.77 16.44
C GLU A 10 -4.31 0.66 16.57
N LEU A 11 -3.01 0.80 16.85
CA LEU A 11 -2.37 2.11 16.87
C LEU A 11 -2.34 2.74 15.47
N ALA A 12 -2.01 1.97 14.43
CA ALA A 12 -2.06 2.44 13.05
C ALA A 12 -3.45 2.94 12.65
N LYS A 13 -4.53 2.24 13.05
CA LYS A 13 -5.91 2.70 12.83
C LYS A 13 -6.18 4.06 13.47
N LYS A 14 -5.75 4.26 14.72
CA LYS A 14 -5.89 5.56 15.39
C LYS A 14 -5.18 6.68 14.63
N HIS A 15 -3.97 6.42 14.14
CA HIS A 15 -3.24 7.39 13.33
C HIS A 15 -3.92 7.65 11.98
N ILE A 16 -4.43 6.61 11.30
CA ILE A 16 -5.17 6.75 10.06
C ILE A 16 -6.40 7.65 10.25
N ILE A 17 -7.17 7.44 11.30
CA ILE A 17 -8.33 8.27 11.63
C ILE A 17 -7.91 9.72 11.88
N SER A 18 -6.83 9.95 12.65
CA SER A 18 -6.29 11.31 12.87
C SER A 18 -5.92 11.98 11.56
N CYS A 19 -5.18 11.29 10.69
CA CYS A 19 -4.75 11.82 9.39
C CYS A 19 -5.93 12.12 8.47
N LEU A 20 -6.98 11.29 8.47
CA LEU A 20 -8.20 11.57 7.70
C LEU A 20 -8.90 12.84 8.19
N CYS A 21 -8.99 13.04 9.50
CA CYS A 21 -9.54 14.28 10.09
C CYS A 21 -8.70 15.51 9.76
N GLU A 22 -7.37 15.38 9.76
CA GLU A 22 -6.45 16.45 9.38
C GLU A 22 -6.60 16.82 7.91
N LEU A 23 -6.66 15.84 7.00
CA LEU A 23 -6.88 16.07 5.58
C LEU A 23 -8.22 16.76 5.29
N ASP A 24 -9.28 16.36 6.00
CA ASP A 24 -10.59 17.01 5.90
C ASP A 24 -10.55 18.46 6.39
N SER A 25 -9.84 18.72 7.49
CA SER A 25 -9.62 20.08 8.00
C SER A 25 -8.81 20.95 7.03
N MET A 26 -7.81 20.37 6.37
CA MET A 26 -7.02 21.04 5.33
C MET A 26 -7.87 21.37 4.09
N LEU A 27 -8.77 20.49 3.67
CA LEU A 27 -9.70 20.77 2.57
C LEU A 27 -10.65 21.91 2.90
N LYS A 28 -11.25 21.89 4.10
CA LYS A 28 -12.18 22.94 4.56
C LYS A 28 -11.52 24.30 4.68
N SER A 29 -10.26 24.33 5.15
CA SER A 29 -9.49 25.58 5.23
C SER A 29 -8.97 26.08 3.89
N ALA A 30 -8.84 25.21 2.88
CA ALA A 30 -8.38 25.60 1.55
C ALA A 30 -9.36 26.55 0.83
N GLU A 31 -10.66 26.42 1.08
CA GLU A 31 -11.68 27.36 0.56
C GLU A 31 -11.50 28.75 1.17
N PHE A 32 -11.36 28.83 2.50
CA PHE A 32 -11.10 30.07 3.22
C PHE A 32 -9.81 30.78 2.73
N LEU A 33 -8.73 30.04 2.51
CA LEU A 33 -7.47 30.61 2.03
C LEU A 33 -7.57 31.12 0.59
N ARG A 34 -8.43 30.51 -0.24
CA ARG A 34 -8.69 30.95 -1.62
C ARG A 34 -9.42 32.28 -1.64
N ASP A 35 -10.44 32.43 -0.79
CA ASP A 35 -11.26 33.64 -0.68
C ASP A 35 -10.47 34.85 -0.15
N HIS A 36 -9.46 34.61 0.70
CA HIS A 36 -8.62 35.66 1.26
C HIS A 36 -7.31 35.93 0.49
N CYS A 37 -6.98 35.13 -0.54
CA CYS A 37 -5.82 35.38 -1.39
C CYS A 37 -6.13 36.43 -2.46
N ALA A 38 -5.75 37.69 -2.21
CA ALA A 38 -5.85 38.82 -3.14
C ALA A 38 -4.88 38.76 -4.34
N CYS A 39 -4.21 37.62 -4.59
CA CYS A 39 -3.28 37.48 -5.70
C CYS A 39 -4.02 36.93 -6.94
N GLY A 40 -4.45 37.85 -7.80
CA GLY A 40 -5.07 37.53 -9.09
C GLY A 40 -4.17 36.68 -9.99
N THR A 41 -4.79 35.90 -10.88
CA THR A 41 -4.19 35.09 -11.96
C THR A 41 -3.43 33.82 -11.58
N LEU A 42 -3.69 33.20 -10.43
CA LEU A 42 -3.34 31.78 -10.28
C LEU A 42 -4.49 30.97 -10.88
N GLU A 43 -4.41 30.71 -12.19
CA GLU A 43 -5.30 29.75 -12.84
C GLU A 43 -5.24 28.44 -12.06
N ASP A 44 -6.34 28.27 -11.34
CA ASP A 44 -6.87 27.18 -10.55
C ASP A 44 -5.94 26.00 -10.29
N GLY A 45 -5.74 25.72 -9.00
CA GLY A 45 -5.22 24.44 -8.51
C GLY A 45 -6.18 23.27 -8.74
N VAL A 46 -6.94 23.30 -9.84
CA VAL A 46 -7.98 22.34 -10.25
C VAL A 46 -7.48 21.48 -11.42
N GLU A 47 -6.69 22.03 -12.34
CA GLU A 47 -6.11 21.26 -13.45
C GLU A 47 -4.68 20.77 -13.19
N ASP A 48 -4.36 19.60 -13.73
CA ASP A 48 -2.99 19.09 -13.70
C ASP A 48 -2.14 19.91 -14.67
N LYS A 49 -1.03 20.47 -14.18
CA LYS A 49 -0.06 21.19 -15.02
C LYS A 49 1.12 20.28 -15.33
N THR A 50 1.95 20.68 -16.28
CA THR A 50 3.20 19.98 -16.56
C THR A 50 4.34 20.96 -16.74
N THR A 51 5.57 20.54 -16.50
CA THR A 51 6.72 21.41 -16.82
C THR A 51 6.87 21.65 -18.33
N ALA A 52 6.20 20.86 -19.19
CA ALA A 52 6.15 21.10 -20.63
C ALA A 52 5.35 22.36 -21.01
N SER A 53 4.41 22.81 -20.16
CA SER A 53 3.66 24.06 -20.37
C SER A 53 4.41 25.29 -19.83
N GLY A 54 5.70 25.17 -19.51
CA GLY A 54 6.52 26.26 -18.96
C GLY A 54 6.34 26.48 -17.45
N CYS A 55 5.54 25.66 -16.76
CA CYS A 55 5.40 25.74 -15.31
C CYS A 55 6.67 25.24 -14.61
N GLN A 56 7.14 25.98 -13.61
CA GLN A 56 8.27 25.54 -12.79
C GLN A 56 7.81 24.46 -11.79
N PRO A 57 8.62 23.41 -11.56
CA PRO A 57 8.31 22.44 -10.53
C PRO A 57 8.42 23.06 -9.13
N ILE A 58 7.45 22.77 -8.28
CA ILE A 58 7.37 23.34 -6.93
C ILE A 58 8.31 22.55 -6.01
N GLY A 59 9.35 23.20 -5.47
CA GLY A 59 10.24 22.58 -4.48
C GLY A 59 11.19 21.50 -5.03
N PHE A 60 11.32 21.37 -6.35
CA PHE A 60 12.23 20.42 -7.00
C PHE A 60 13.14 21.13 -8.01
N ASP A 61 14.39 20.69 -8.12
CA ASP A 61 15.30 21.12 -9.18
C ASP A 61 15.01 20.31 -10.46
N SER A 62 14.55 21.01 -11.51
CA SER A 62 14.23 20.39 -12.82
C SER A 62 15.46 19.77 -13.50
N THR A 63 16.66 20.19 -13.12
CA THR A 63 17.93 19.68 -13.65
C THR A 63 18.44 18.43 -12.92
N LEU A 64 17.76 17.97 -11.86
CA LEU A 64 18.22 16.85 -11.06
C LEU A 64 18.39 15.57 -11.89
N ASN A 65 17.43 15.27 -12.77
CA ASN A 65 17.51 14.09 -13.63
C ASN A 65 18.65 14.16 -14.65
N SER A 66 18.93 15.34 -15.23
CA SER A 66 20.02 15.48 -16.20
C SER A 66 21.40 15.39 -15.56
N ARG A 67 21.50 15.71 -14.26
CA ARG A 67 22.75 15.65 -13.49
C ARG A 67 23.03 14.29 -12.84
N SER A 68 21.99 13.50 -12.54
CA SER A 68 22.12 12.28 -11.73
C SER A 68 21.78 10.98 -12.45
N ALA A 69 21.01 11.01 -13.54
CA ALA A 69 20.60 9.80 -14.25
C ALA A 69 21.44 9.56 -15.52
N ALA A 70 21.53 8.29 -15.93
CA ALA A 70 21.97 7.94 -17.28
C ALA A 70 21.12 8.70 -18.32
N PRO A 71 21.69 9.03 -19.49
CA PRO A 71 20.98 9.81 -20.51
C PRO A 71 19.66 9.13 -20.88
N THR A 72 18.58 9.70 -20.38
CA THR A 72 17.20 9.31 -20.68
C THR A 72 16.52 10.51 -21.35
N PRO A 73 15.58 10.28 -22.28
CA PRO A 73 14.82 11.37 -22.88
C PRO A 73 14.22 12.27 -21.80
N PRO A 74 14.25 13.61 -21.97
CA PRO A 74 13.66 14.54 -21.01
C PRO A 74 12.20 14.18 -20.74
N ARG A 75 11.84 14.04 -19.47
CA ARG A 75 10.45 13.78 -19.04
C ARG A 75 9.88 15.03 -18.41
N ALA A 76 8.74 15.47 -18.91
CA ALA A 76 7.98 16.54 -18.27
C ALA A 76 7.46 16.05 -16.90
N ILE A 77 7.57 16.90 -15.89
CA ILE A 77 7.07 16.58 -14.55
C ILE A 77 5.59 16.98 -14.50
N LYS A 78 4.74 16.05 -14.10
CA LYS A 78 3.33 16.31 -13.85
C LYS A 78 3.17 16.98 -12.48
N LEU A 79 2.53 18.13 -12.47
CA LEU A 79 2.15 18.87 -11.28
C LEU A 79 0.71 18.49 -10.95
N LEU A 80 0.55 17.74 -9.85
CA LEU A 80 -0.77 17.31 -9.40
C LEU A 80 -1.53 18.47 -8.78
N SER A 81 -2.81 18.56 -9.11
CA SER A 81 -3.72 19.48 -8.45
C SER A 81 -3.83 19.16 -6.95
N TRP A 82 -4.08 20.18 -6.12
CA TRP A 82 -4.20 19.99 -4.67
C TRP A 82 -5.30 18.99 -4.33
N THR A 83 -6.46 19.11 -4.98
CA THR A 83 -7.59 18.19 -4.81
C THR A 83 -7.21 16.75 -5.14
N LYS A 84 -6.48 16.52 -6.25
CA LYS A 84 -6.02 15.17 -6.61
C LYS A 84 -5.03 14.60 -5.61
N ALA A 85 -4.12 15.43 -5.10
CA ALA A 85 -3.16 15.01 -4.08
C ALA A 85 -3.87 14.58 -2.78
N VAL A 86 -4.83 15.38 -2.29
CA VAL A 86 -5.58 15.02 -1.08
C VAL A 86 -6.44 13.77 -1.29
N ASN A 87 -7.17 13.68 -2.41
CA ASN A 87 -8.00 12.53 -2.73
C ASN A 87 -7.18 11.23 -2.80
N TYR A 88 -5.96 11.31 -3.34
CA TYR A 88 -5.02 10.18 -3.35
C TYR A 88 -4.71 9.70 -1.93
N PHE A 89 -4.32 10.61 -1.03
CA PHE A 89 -4.00 10.24 0.36
C PHE A 89 -5.20 9.73 1.13
N GLN A 90 -6.39 10.31 0.93
CA GLN A 90 -7.63 9.80 1.52
C GLN A 90 -7.91 8.36 1.07
N LYS A 91 -7.83 8.09 -0.24
CA LYS A 91 -8.00 6.72 -0.77
C LYS A 91 -6.98 5.76 -0.16
N LEU A 92 -5.70 6.12 -0.15
CA LEU A 92 -4.64 5.30 0.42
C LEU A 92 -4.90 5.00 1.91
N LEU A 93 -5.31 6.00 2.69
CA LEU A 93 -5.62 5.83 4.11
C LEU A 93 -6.81 4.91 4.33
N HIS A 94 -7.86 4.99 3.50
CA HIS A 94 -8.98 4.04 3.54
C HIS A 94 -8.56 2.62 3.17
N ASP A 95 -7.74 2.46 2.13
CA ASP A 95 -7.20 1.16 1.74
C ASP A 95 -6.39 0.54 2.90
N LEU A 96 -5.60 1.33 3.62
CA LEU A 96 -4.84 0.90 4.79
C LEU A 96 -5.72 0.59 6.01
N ASP A 97 -6.81 1.33 6.23
CA ASP A 97 -7.75 1.07 7.33
C ASP A 97 -8.46 -0.28 7.17
N ILE A 98 -8.84 -0.64 5.94
CA ILE A 98 -9.40 -1.96 5.62
C ILE A 98 -8.42 -3.06 6.02
N ILE A 99 -7.12 -2.89 5.69
CA ILE A 99 -6.08 -3.86 6.04
C ILE A 99 -5.90 -3.96 7.56
N CYS A 100 -5.84 -2.81 8.23
CA CYS A 100 -5.61 -2.79 9.68
C CYS A 100 -6.82 -3.29 10.48
N SER A 101 -8.02 -3.27 9.89
CA SER A 101 -9.25 -3.80 10.48
C SER A 101 -9.46 -5.29 10.24
N TYR A 102 -8.63 -5.93 9.42
CA TYR A 102 -8.76 -7.35 9.11
C TYR A 102 -8.28 -8.25 10.26
N SER A 103 -9.05 -9.29 10.57
CA SER A 103 -8.67 -10.30 11.58
C SER A 103 -7.53 -11.17 11.06
N LEU A 104 -6.38 -11.17 11.76
CA LEU A 104 -5.20 -11.95 11.39
C LEU A 104 -5.29 -13.42 11.85
N ASP A 105 -6.41 -14.06 11.57
CA ASP A 105 -6.61 -15.49 11.84
C ASP A 105 -5.79 -16.30 10.83
N PRO A 106 -4.97 -17.29 11.27
CA PRO A 106 -4.04 -18.01 10.40
C PRO A 106 -4.75 -19.09 9.56
N VAL A 107 -5.91 -18.77 8.99
CA VAL A 107 -6.70 -19.65 8.11
C VAL A 107 -6.37 -19.29 6.67
N PHE A 108 -5.82 -20.26 5.92
CA PHE A 108 -5.37 -20.04 4.53
C PHE A 108 -6.47 -19.48 3.63
N GLU A 109 -7.65 -20.10 3.67
CA GLU A 109 -8.79 -19.70 2.84
C GLU A 109 -9.27 -18.29 3.17
N GLY A 110 -9.32 -17.93 4.46
CA GLY A 110 -9.67 -16.59 4.90
C GLY A 110 -8.70 -15.54 4.36
N ALA A 111 -7.40 -15.80 4.45
CA ALA A 111 -6.36 -14.92 3.94
C ALA A 111 -6.45 -14.75 2.40
N LEU A 112 -6.63 -15.84 1.66
CA LEU A 112 -6.81 -15.79 0.19
C LEU A 112 -8.06 -15.01 -0.19
N ARG A 113 -9.19 -15.28 0.48
CA ARG A 113 -10.46 -14.59 0.20
C ARG A 113 -10.34 -13.10 0.47
N PHE A 114 -9.70 -12.73 1.58
CA PHE A 114 -9.40 -11.33 1.87
C PHE A 114 -8.58 -10.67 0.76
N VAL A 115 -7.51 -11.31 0.26
CA VAL A 115 -6.72 -10.74 -0.83
C VAL A 115 -7.56 -10.56 -2.09
N VAL A 116 -8.35 -11.56 -2.48
CA VAL A 116 -9.22 -11.50 -3.66
C VAL A 116 -10.24 -10.37 -3.51
N ASP A 117 -10.91 -10.29 -2.36
CA ASP A 117 -11.91 -9.25 -2.11
C ASP A 117 -11.28 -7.87 -2.04
N PHE A 118 -10.12 -7.74 -1.39
CA PHE A 118 -9.36 -6.50 -1.33
C PHE A 118 -8.94 -6.01 -2.72
N GLN A 119 -8.51 -6.91 -3.62
CA GLN A 119 -8.16 -6.52 -5.00
C GLN A 119 -9.35 -5.98 -5.81
N LYS A 120 -10.59 -6.38 -5.51
CA LYS A 120 -11.77 -5.86 -6.22
C LYS A 120 -11.95 -4.35 -6.01
N PHE A 121 -11.45 -3.81 -4.90
CA PHE A 121 -11.47 -2.37 -4.61
C PHE A 121 -10.41 -1.56 -5.37
N GLN A 122 -9.55 -2.20 -6.18
CA GLN A 122 -8.41 -1.57 -6.86
C GLN A 122 -7.56 -0.73 -5.89
N PRO A 123 -6.97 -1.39 -4.87
CA PRO A 123 -6.26 -0.72 -3.80
C PRO A 123 -4.96 -0.08 -4.31
N ASP A 124 -4.55 0.99 -3.63
CA ASP A 124 -3.31 1.69 -3.94
C ASP A 124 -2.08 0.75 -3.91
N LEU A 125 -1.04 1.10 -4.68
CA LEU A 125 0.20 0.33 -4.73
C LEU A 125 0.83 0.12 -3.34
N VAL A 126 0.83 1.16 -2.50
CA VAL A 126 1.40 1.09 -1.15
C VAL A 126 0.61 0.10 -0.29
N ALA A 127 -0.72 0.15 -0.35
CA ALA A 127 -1.59 -0.77 0.37
C ALA A 127 -1.39 -2.23 -0.10
N ARG A 128 -1.23 -2.46 -1.41
CA ARG A 128 -0.92 -3.78 -1.97
C ARG A 128 0.43 -4.32 -1.50
N ALA A 129 1.47 -3.49 -1.56
CA ALA A 129 2.79 -3.85 -1.06
C ALA A 129 2.77 -4.18 0.44
N TYR A 130 2.00 -3.40 1.22
CA TYR A 130 1.83 -3.64 2.64
C TYR A 130 1.17 -4.99 2.93
N ILE A 131 0.11 -5.37 2.19
CA ILE A 131 -0.51 -6.70 2.32
C ILE A 131 0.50 -7.82 2.05
N GLN A 132 1.33 -7.68 1.02
CA GLN A 132 2.34 -8.71 0.70
C GLN A 132 3.31 -8.93 1.88
N LEU A 133 3.76 -7.83 2.49
CA LEU A 133 4.61 -7.87 3.68
C LEU A 133 3.88 -8.44 4.90
N LEU A 134 2.60 -8.08 5.07
CA LEU A 134 1.78 -8.53 6.19
C LEU A 134 1.49 -10.03 6.12
N LEU A 135 1.13 -10.54 4.94
CA LEU A 135 0.73 -11.93 4.71
C LEU A 135 1.86 -12.92 4.95
N VAL A 136 3.04 -12.68 4.39
CA VAL A 136 4.16 -13.62 4.48
C VAL A 136 5.34 -12.95 5.16
N GLN A 137 5.56 -13.34 6.41
CA GLN A 137 6.69 -12.88 7.22
C GLN A 137 7.58 -14.07 7.51
N GLU A 138 8.80 -14.08 6.98
CA GLU A 138 9.78 -15.16 7.19
C GLU A 138 9.21 -16.56 6.88
N GLY A 139 8.43 -16.68 5.80
CA GLY A 139 7.80 -17.95 5.38
C GLY A 139 6.60 -18.39 6.22
N LYS A 140 6.09 -17.52 7.11
CA LYS A 140 4.91 -17.77 7.96
C LYS A 140 3.75 -16.86 7.58
N LEU A 141 2.53 -17.41 7.59
CA LEU A 141 1.30 -16.64 7.44
C LEU A 141 1.13 -15.71 8.64
N TYR A 142 1.10 -14.39 8.39
CA TYR A 142 1.05 -13.32 9.40
C TYR A 142 2.17 -13.40 10.46
N GLY A 143 3.29 -14.06 10.14
CA GLY A 143 4.35 -14.34 11.11
C GLY A 143 3.99 -15.38 12.18
N ARG A 144 2.84 -16.05 12.08
CA ARG A 144 2.30 -16.97 13.09
C ARG A 144 2.61 -18.43 12.78
N GLU A 145 2.08 -18.95 11.67
CA GLU A 145 2.20 -20.36 11.32
C GLU A 145 2.97 -20.55 10.00
N PRO A 146 3.85 -21.58 9.89
CA PRO A 146 4.54 -21.87 8.63
C PRO A 146 3.56 -22.05 7.47
N LEU A 147 3.81 -21.38 6.35
CA LEU A 147 2.88 -21.36 5.21
C LEU A 147 2.57 -22.77 4.71
N PHE A 148 3.57 -23.66 4.68
CA PHE A 148 3.41 -25.07 4.33
C PHE A 148 2.41 -25.79 5.25
N ALA A 149 2.51 -25.60 6.57
CA ALA A 149 1.59 -26.23 7.52
C ALA A 149 0.16 -25.74 7.33
N VAL A 150 0.00 -24.44 7.06
CA VAL A 150 -1.31 -23.81 6.83
C VAL A 150 -1.93 -24.31 5.52
N ILE A 151 -1.13 -24.46 4.45
CA ILE A 151 -1.57 -25.02 3.16
C ILE A 151 -1.96 -26.51 3.30
N CYS A 152 -1.12 -27.33 3.96
CA CYS A 152 -1.42 -28.74 4.16
C CYS A 152 -2.72 -28.95 4.96
N ARG A 153 -2.96 -28.11 5.98
CA ARG A 153 -4.20 -28.12 6.75
C ARG A 153 -5.40 -27.75 5.87
N ALA A 154 -5.26 -26.72 5.03
CA ALA A 154 -6.32 -26.31 4.11
C ALA A 154 -6.63 -27.37 3.03
N ALA A 155 -5.62 -28.13 2.60
CA ALA A 155 -5.75 -29.22 1.63
C ALA A 155 -6.23 -30.55 2.25
N LEU A 156 -6.53 -30.59 3.56
CA LEU A 156 -6.93 -31.79 4.30
C LEU A 156 -5.92 -32.96 4.15
N LEU A 157 -4.63 -32.65 4.00
CA LEU A 157 -3.60 -33.66 3.81
C LEU A 157 -3.31 -34.41 5.14
N PRO A 158 -2.99 -35.71 5.10
CA PRO A 158 -2.71 -36.49 6.30
C PRO A 158 -1.54 -35.93 7.10
N GLU A 159 -1.71 -35.81 8.41
CA GLU A 159 -0.69 -35.37 9.38
C GLU A 159 0.63 -36.16 9.28
N GLY A 160 0.61 -37.38 8.73
CA GLY A 160 1.79 -38.24 8.51
C GLY A 160 2.74 -37.81 7.39
N ALA A 161 2.37 -36.83 6.54
CA ALA A 161 3.27 -36.22 5.57
C ALA A 161 4.18 -35.12 6.17
N LYS A 162 4.03 -34.84 7.48
CA LYS A 162 4.85 -33.90 8.26
C LYS A 162 6.26 -34.41 8.59
N ASN A 163 6.67 -35.53 8.00
CA ASN A 163 8.02 -36.08 8.16
C ASN A 163 9.06 -35.03 7.74
N HIS A 164 10.12 -34.91 8.55
CA HIS A 164 11.28 -34.03 8.33
C HIS A 164 11.88 -34.14 6.92
N ASP A 165 11.66 -35.24 6.21
CA ASP A 165 12.14 -35.46 4.84
C ASP A 165 11.33 -34.72 3.76
N VAL A 166 10.06 -34.37 4.01
CA VAL A 166 9.27 -33.55 3.07
C VAL A 166 9.68 -32.08 3.14
N GLN A 167 10.09 -31.59 4.32
CA GLN A 167 10.64 -30.23 4.47
C GLN A 167 12.04 -30.07 3.84
N LYS A 168 12.79 -31.17 3.66
CA LYS A 168 14.06 -31.19 2.89
C LYS A 168 13.84 -31.17 1.38
N ASN A 169 12.61 -31.36 0.92
CA ASN A 169 12.29 -31.35 -0.49
C ASN A 169 12.34 -29.89 -1.00
N GLU A 170 13.19 -29.59 -1.98
CA GLU A 170 13.36 -28.24 -2.54
C GLU A 170 12.03 -27.59 -2.94
N THR A 171 11.06 -28.40 -3.36
CA THR A 171 9.69 -27.98 -3.69
C THR A 171 8.93 -27.36 -2.51
N VAL A 172 9.18 -27.82 -1.28
CA VAL A 172 8.57 -27.26 -0.05
C VAL A 172 9.28 -25.97 0.39
N GLY A 173 10.60 -25.90 0.20
CA GLY A 173 11.36 -24.66 0.34
C GLY A 173 10.90 -23.59 -0.65
N GLN A 174 10.62 -23.98 -1.89
CA GLN A 174 10.05 -23.12 -2.93
C GLN A 174 8.61 -22.68 -2.62
N LEU A 175 7.80 -23.52 -1.96
CA LEU A 175 6.47 -23.13 -1.47
C LEU A 175 6.55 -21.98 -0.44
N GLY A 176 7.56 -21.99 0.43
CA GLY A 176 7.86 -20.88 1.34
C GLY A 176 8.33 -19.60 0.63
N GLN A 177 8.78 -19.73 -0.62
CA GLN A 177 9.12 -18.62 -1.51
C GLN A 177 7.96 -18.22 -2.44
N VAL A 178 6.75 -18.77 -2.25
CA VAL A 178 5.57 -18.35 -3.02
C VAL A 178 5.33 -16.88 -2.74
N LYS A 179 5.75 -16.06 -3.71
CA LYS A 179 5.43 -14.64 -3.75
C LYS A 179 3.94 -14.57 -4.05
N PHE A 180 3.16 -14.05 -3.12
CA PHE A 180 1.84 -13.54 -3.43
C PHE A 180 2.02 -12.36 -4.37
N GLN A 181 2.13 -12.64 -5.66
CA GLN A 181 2.22 -11.61 -6.67
C GLN A 181 0.83 -11.01 -6.82
N ILE A 182 0.62 -9.90 -6.13
CA ILE A 182 -0.55 -9.07 -6.32
C ILE A 182 -0.29 -8.29 -7.60
N PRO A 183 -0.97 -8.60 -8.71
CA PRO A 183 -0.67 -7.97 -9.99
C PRO A 183 -0.89 -6.46 -9.92
N SER A 184 0.08 -5.70 -10.41
CA SER A 184 -0.11 -4.31 -10.79
C SER A 184 -0.86 -4.24 -12.10
N ARG A 185 -2.17 -3.96 -12.03
CA ARG A 185 -2.86 -3.39 -13.19
C ARG A 185 -2.46 -1.91 -13.24
N SER A 186 -1.61 -1.60 -14.23
CA SER A 186 -1.35 -0.26 -14.74
C SER A 186 -2.54 0.26 -15.53
#